data_AF-V8AM05-F1
#
_entry.id   AF-V8AM05-F1
#
_cell.length_a   1.000
_cell.length_b   1.000
_cell.length_c   1.000
_cell.angle_alpha   90.00
_cell.angle_beta   90.00
_cell.angle_gamma   90.00
#
_symmetry.space_group_name_H-M   'P 1'
#
loop_
_entity.id
_entity.type
_entity.pdbx_description
1 polymer ?
#
loop_
_entity_poly.entity_id
_entity_poly.type
_entity_poly.pdbx_seq_one_letter_code
_entity_poly.pdbx_strand_id
1 'polypeptide(L)'
;MTRNPYNLKIEINMSQGTSYVDSIMDYSPNIENLLGSHNFYPHRYTGLAFDHYVKCTEKFKKYNLNTMVFVNSHEATFGPWPTQDGLCTLEVHRDLSLKTQVKHYKLLDGIDDITIANAYASEAELKAMAEAFHAQMPELKVVPRAMMTENERKCVFEATHSYRGDRSEYMLRSTMTRVIYKDLDFPPHDTDTIKPGDVIIDNDGYGQYKGETQIALKEMKNDGRVNVVGHISEDEMFLLDFIKPWSSFKFIESDEL
;
A
#
# COMPACT_ATOMS: atom_id res chain seq x y z
N MET A 1 -11.27 -16.12 30.41
CA MET A 1 -9.90 -16.39 29.91
C MET A 1 -8.98 -15.17 29.97
N THR A 2 -9.43 -13.97 29.60
CA THR A 2 -8.58 -12.75 29.59
C THR A 2 -8.02 -12.34 30.97
N ARG A 3 -8.68 -12.74 32.07
CA ARG A 3 -8.20 -12.58 33.47
C ARG A 3 -7.47 -13.82 34.02
N ASN A 4 -6.86 -14.62 33.16
CA ASN A 4 -6.12 -15.81 33.60
C ASN A 4 -4.91 -15.41 34.49
N PRO A 5 -4.49 -16.26 35.45
CA PRO A 5 -3.44 -15.92 36.42
C PRO A 5 -2.02 -15.91 35.84
N TYR A 6 -1.85 -16.33 34.58
CA TYR A 6 -0.57 -16.44 33.90
C TYR A 6 -0.28 -15.25 32.98
N ASN A 7 -1.20 -14.28 32.91
CA ASN A 7 -1.14 -13.13 32.02
C ASN A 7 -0.99 -13.51 30.53
N LEU A 8 -1.58 -14.65 30.13
CA LEU A 8 -1.60 -15.09 28.74
C LEU A 8 -2.50 -14.17 27.91
N LYS A 9 -2.02 -13.77 26.73
CA LYS A 9 -2.83 -13.12 25.70
C LYS A 9 -3.81 -14.11 25.11
N ILE A 10 -5.03 -13.66 24.88
CA ILE A 10 -6.12 -14.44 24.29
C ILE A 10 -6.40 -13.82 22.93
N GLU A 11 -5.94 -14.49 21.87
CA GLU A 11 -6.24 -14.10 20.50
C GLU A 11 -7.54 -14.74 20.04
N ILE A 12 -8.41 -13.95 19.40
CA ILE A 12 -9.68 -14.41 18.85
C ILE A 12 -9.78 -14.11 17.35
N ASN A 13 -10.60 -14.89 16.65
CA ASN A 13 -10.75 -14.76 15.21
C ASN A 13 -11.56 -13.52 14.81
N MET A 14 -10.99 -12.69 13.94
CA MET A 14 -11.62 -11.48 13.39
C MET A 14 -12.48 -11.74 12.15
N SER A 15 -12.19 -12.79 11.40
CA SER A 15 -12.64 -13.00 10.02
C SER A 15 -14.12 -13.33 9.86
N GLN A 16 -14.80 -13.68 10.95
CA GLN A 16 -16.20 -14.13 10.88
C GLN A 16 -17.18 -12.98 10.60
N GLY A 17 -16.83 -11.74 10.96
CA GLY A 17 -17.72 -10.59 10.77
C GLY A 17 -19.03 -10.62 11.57
N THR A 18 -19.17 -11.52 12.56
CA THR A 18 -20.31 -11.64 13.47
C THR A 18 -20.21 -10.64 14.64
N SER A 19 -21.17 -10.62 15.56
CA SER A 19 -21.11 -9.81 16.79
C SER A 19 -20.24 -10.44 17.90
N TYR A 20 -19.36 -11.37 17.54
CA TYR A 20 -18.60 -12.19 18.48
C TYR A 20 -17.76 -11.36 19.46
N VAL A 21 -17.03 -10.35 18.96
CA VAL A 21 -16.25 -9.45 19.82
C VAL A 21 -17.15 -8.62 20.73
N ASP A 22 -18.27 -8.09 20.22
CA ASP A 22 -19.23 -7.31 21.02
C ASP A 22 -19.76 -8.17 22.20
N SER A 23 -20.14 -9.43 21.93
CA SER A 23 -20.57 -10.37 22.96
C SER A 23 -19.51 -10.61 24.03
N ILE A 24 -18.22 -10.63 23.69
CA ILE A 24 -17.14 -10.77 24.69
C ILE A 24 -17.03 -9.50 25.53
N MET A 25 -17.14 -8.34 24.90
CA MET A 25 -17.01 -7.04 25.56
C MET A 25 -18.10 -6.78 26.61
N ASP A 26 -19.32 -7.32 26.40
CA ASP A 26 -20.43 -7.24 27.36
C ASP A 26 -20.11 -7.86 28.73
N TYR A 27 -19.14 -8.78 28.81
CA TYR A 27 -18.75 -9.46 30.05
C TYR A 27 -17.45 -8.89 30.68
N SER A 28 -17.11 -7.64 30.39
CA SER A 28 -16.00 -6.91 31.02
C SER A 28 -14.64 -7.66 30.99
N PRO A 29 -14.15 -8.06 29.79
CA PRO A 29 -12.87 -8.75 29.65
C PRO A 29 -11.71 -7.86 30.10
N ASN A 30 -10.56 -8.47 30.41
CA ASN A 30 -9.30 -7.70 30.43
C ASN A 30 -8.87 -7.42 28.98
N ILE A 31 -9.09 -6.19 28.52
CA ILE A 31 -8.83 -5.76 27.12
C ILE A 31 -7.36 -5.87 26.77
N GLU A 32 -6.46 -5.58 27.70
CA GLU A 32 -5.01 -5.67 27.47
C GLU A 32 -4.55 -7.08 27.10
N ASN A 33 -5.33 -8.10 27.49
CA ASN A 33 -5.06 -9.51 27.19
C ASN A 33 -5.96 -10.07 26.10
N LEU A 34 -6.69 -9.22 25.35
CA LEU A 34 -7.53 -9.63 24.24
C LEU A 34 -6.96 -9.08 22.93
N LEU A 35 -6.65 -9.97 22.00
CA LEU A 35 -6.12 -9.64 20.68
C LEU A 35 -7.06 -10.19 19.60
N GLY A 36 -7.03 -9.59 18.42
CA GLY A 36 -7.73 -10.08 17.24
C GLY A 36 -6.76 -10.52 16.16
N SER A 37 -7.02 -11.66 15.52
CA SER A 37 -6.30 -12.07 14.32
C SER A 37 -7.24 -12.55 13.23
N HIS A 38 -6.96 -12.14 11.99
CA HIS A 38 -7.60 -12.72 10.83
C HIS A 38 -7.05 -14.13 10.54
N ASN A 39 -7.85 -14.94 9.84
CA ASN A 39 -7.38 -16.21 9.32
C ASN A 39 -6.50 -15.99 8.09
N PHE A 40 -5.69 -16.99 7.76
CA PHE A 40 -5.17 -17.23 6.42
C PHE A 40 -5.99 -18.31 5.71
N TYR A 41 -5.93 -18.34 4.38
CA TYR A 41 -6.79 -19.19 3.55
C TYR A 41 -5.96 -20.02 2.56
N PRO A 42 -5.71 -21.31 2.86
CA PRO A 42 -4.87 -22.18 2.02
C PRO A 42 -5.47 -22.54 0.65
N HIS A 43 -6.80 -22.50 0.51
CA HIS A 43 -7.48 -22.81 -0.74
C HIS A 43 -7.62 -21.54 -1.58
N ARG A 44 -7.13 -21.58 -2.83
CA ARG A 44 -7.22 -20.42 -3.73
C ARG A 44 -8.68 -19.96 -3.90
N TYR A 45 -8.87 -18.65 -4.03
CA TYR A 45 -10.17 -17.98 -4.14
C TYR A 45 -11.06 -18.04 -2.89
N THR A 46 -10.48 -18.34 -1.72
CA THR A 46 -11.23 -18.36 -0.44
C THR A 46 -10.72 -17.37 0.61
N GLY A 47 -9.66 -16.62 0.28
CA GLY A 47 -9.25 -15.45 1.02
C GLY A 47 -10.39 -14.44 1.16
N LEU A 48 -10.29 -13.55 2.14
CA LEU A 48 -11.32 -12.56 2.37
C LEU A 48 -11.43 -11.61 1.18
N ALA A 49 -12.69 -11.30 0.83
CA ALA A 49 -13.01 -10.12 0.04
C ALA A 49 -12.67 -8.85 0.84
N PHE A 50 -12.26 -7.80 0.12
CA PHE A 50 -11.75 -6.58 0.73
C PHE A 50 -12.78 -5.85 1.61
N ASP A 51 -14.02 -5.72 1.14
CA ASP A 51 -15.11 -5.06 1.89
C ASP A 51 -15.47 -5.82 3.18
N HIS A 52 -15.50 -7.15 3.12
CA HIS A 52 -15.71 -8.00 4.29
C HIS A 52 -14.56 -7.89 5.29
N TYR A 53 -13.32 -7.86 4.81
CA TYR A 53 -12.14 -7.60 5.64
C TYR A 53 -12.29 -6.27 6.39
N VAL A 54 -12.56 -5.16 5.69
CA VAL A 54 -12.72 -3.82 6.32
C VAL A 54 -13.80 -3.86 7.40
N LYS A 55 -14.96 -4.45 7.10
CA LYS A 55 -16.05 -4.60 8.07
C LYS A 55 -15.64 -5.40 9.32
N CYS A 56 -14.86 -6.46 9.14
CA CYS A 56 -14.36 -7.27 10.25
C CYS A 56 -13.35 -6.51 11.11
N THR A 57 -12.38 -5.85 10.49
CA THR A 57 -11.32 -5.10 11.18
C THR A 57 -11.89 -3.93 11.98
N GLU A 58 -12.82 -3.18 11.43
CA GLU A 58 -13.45 -2.02 12.10
C GLU A 58 -14.16 -2.40 13.41
N LYS A 59 -14.70 -3.63 13.52
CA LYS A 59 -15.32 -4.11 14.78
C LYS A 59 -14.32 -4.23 15.92
N PHE A 60 -13.09 -4.64 15.63
CA PHE A 60 -12.04 -4.80 16.63
C PHE A 60 -11.39 -3.46 16.94
N LYS A 61 -11.17 -2.62 15.93
CA LYS A 61 -10.68 -1.25 16.09
C LYS A 61 -11.57 -0.39 16.97
N LYS A 62 -12.90 -0.56 16.88
CA LYS A 62 -13.87 0.11 17.77
C LYS A 62 -13.55 -0.06 19.25
N TYR A 63 -12.93 -1.17 19.63
CA TYR A 63 -12.54 -1.49 21.00
C TYR A 63 -11.05 -1.26 21.30
N ASN A 64 -10.30 -0.67 20.36
CA ASN A 64 -8.85 -0.49 20.43
C ASN A 64 -8.11 -1.79 20.75
N LEU A 65 -8.59 -2.91 20.21
CA LEU A 65 -7.88 -4.19 20.32
C LEU A 65 -6.72 -4.18 19.32
N ASN A 66 -5.60 -4.80 19.71
CA ASN A 66 -4.53 -5.09 18.76
C ASN A 66 -5.04 -6.13 17.73
N THR A 67 -4.71 -5.89 16.47
CA THR A 67 -5.22 -6.59 15.30
C THR A 67 -4.09 -7.13 14.43
N MET A 68 -4.26 -8.36 13.95
CA MET A 68 -3.25 -9.06 13.14
C MET A 68 -3.83 -9.60 11.81
N VAL A 69 -3.00 -9.61 10.77
CA VAL A 69 -3.28 -10.26 9.47
C VAL A 69 -2.13 -11.16 9.04
N PHE A 70 -2.42 -12.01 8.05
CA PHE A 70 -1.44 -12.89 7.43
C PHE A 70 -1.12 -12.48 5.98
N VAL A 71 0.17 -12.58 5.67
CA VAL A 71 0.76 -12.43 4.33
C VAL A 71 1.43 -13.74 3.88
N ASN A 72 1.55 -13.91 2.57
CA ASN A 72 2.11 -15.10 1.95
C ASN A 72 3.52 -14.84 1.40
N SER A 73 4.49 -15.67 1.77
CA SER A 73 5.79 -15.76 1.10
C SER A 73 5.70 -16.68 -0.12
N HIS A 74 6.43 -16.37 -1.20
CA HIS A 74 6.52 -17.21 -2.39
C HIS A 74 7.67 -18.21 -2.35
N GLU A 75 8.67 -17.99 -1.50
CA GLU A 75 9.80 -18.91 -1.30
C GLU A 75 9.52 -19.97 -0.22
N ALA A 76 8.53 -19.73 0.64
CA ALA A 76 8.13 -20.64 1.70
C ALA A 76 7.37 -21.87 1.17
N THR A 77 7.74 -23.06 1.68
CA THR A 77 7.23 -24.36 1.23
C THR A 77 6.51 -25.17 2.33
N PHE A 78 6.51 -24.68 3.56
CA PHE A 78 5.91 -25.31 4.72
C PHE A 78 4.71 -24.51 5.24
N GLY A 79 3.70 -25.23 5.70
CA GLY A 79 2.59 -24.65 6.46
C GLY A 79 1.76 -25.77 7.10
N PRO A 80 0.52 -25.48 7.53
CA PRO A 80 -0.24 -26.40 8.39
C PRO A 80 -0.80 -27.64 7.68
N TRP A 81 -1.07 -27.59 6.37
CA TRP A 81 -1.77 -28.67 5.64
C TRP A 81 -1.03 -29.11 4.37
N PRO A 82 -1.26 -30.32 3.83
CA PRO A 82 -0.61 -30.75 2.60
C PRO A 82 -0.92 -29.88 1.36
N THR A 83 -2.13 -29.32 1.28
CA THR A 83 -2.57 -28.44 0.19
C THR A 83 -2.49 -26.99 0.63
N GLN A 84 -1.69 -26.17 -0.08
CA GLN A 84 -1.50 -24.75 0.21
C GLN A 84 -1.23 -23.98 -1.08
N ASP A 85 -2.20 -23.21 -1.54
CA ASP A 85 -2.09 -22.33 -2.72
C ASP A 85 -1.64 -20.92 -2.29
N GLY A 86 -0.78 -20.83 -1.29
CA GLY A 86 -0.43 -19.62 -0.56
C GLY A 86 -1.32 -19.34 0.65
N LEU A 87 -0.74 -18.75 1.70
CA LEU A 87 -1.39 -18.50 2.98
C LEU A 87 -1.49 -16.99 3.25
N CYS A 88 -2.56 -16.35 2.77
CA CYS A 88 -2.82 -14.94 2.99
C CYS A 88 -4.23 -14.71 3.57
N THR A 89 -4.45 -13.56 4.20
CA THR A 89 -5.78 -13.15 4.69
C THR A 89 -6.67 -12.61 3.56
N LEU A 90 -6.19 -11.66 2.76
CA LEU A 90 -6.90 -11.08 1.63
C LEU A 90 -6.64 -11.87 0.36
N GLU A 91 -7.67 -12.21 -0.41
CA GLU A 91 -7.47 -13.00 -1.64
C GLU A 91 -6.62 -12.26 -2.67
N VAL A 92 -6.79 -10.93 -2.77
CA VAL A 92 -6.02 -10.07 -3.68
C VAL A 92 -4.51 -10.07 -3.40
N HIS A 93 -4.07 -10.59 -2.26
CA HIS A 93 -2.66 -10.64 -1.87
C HIS A 93 -1.92 -11.90 -2.32
N ARG A 94 -2.66 -12.95 -2.71
CA ARG A 94 -2.11 -14.30 -2.90
C ARG A 94 -0.90 -14.37 -3.81
N ASP A 95 -0.97 -13.66 -4.93
CA ASP A 95 0.06 -13.68 -5.98
C ASP A 95 0.95 -12.42 -5.94
N LEU A 96 0.74 -11.49 -5.01
CA LEU A 96 1.56 -10.29 -4.87
C LEU A 96 2.88 -10.59 -4.14
N SER A 97 3.91 -9.81 -4.42
CA SER A 97 5.15 -9.86 -3.63
C SER A 97 4.87 -9.58 -2.14
N LEU A 98 5.67 -10.18 -1.25
CA LEU A 98 5.53 -9.95 0.18
C LEU A 98 5.60 -8.46 0.55
N LYS A 99 6.48 -7.70 -0.14
CA LYS A 99 6.63 -6.24 0.02
C LYS A 99 5.32 -5.52 -0.30
N THR A 100 4.70 -5.84 -1.43
CA THR A 100 3.44 -5.22 -1.89
C THR A 100 2.27 -5.55 -0.97
N GLN A 101 2.18 -6.79 -0.46
CA GLN A 101 1.15 -7.17 0.51
C GLN A 101 1.24 -6.31 1.78
N VAL A 102 2.45 -6.12 2.31
CA VAL A 102 2.72 -5.29 3.50
C VAL A 102 2.38 -3.83 3.22
N LYS A 103 2.80 -3.28 2.07
CA LYS A 103 2.45 -1.90 1.66
C LYS A 103 0.93 -1.67 1.66
N HIS A 104 0.16 -2.62 1.13
CA HIS A 104 -1.31 -2.51 1.13
C HIS A 104 -1.84 -2.41 2.57
N TYR A 105 -1.47 -3.31 3.47
CA TYR A 105 -1.94 -3.25 4.87
C TYR A 105 -1.53 -1.96 5.58
N LYS A 106 -0.31 -1.45 5.35
CA LYS A 106 0.15 -0.17 5.89
C LYS A 106 -0.68 1.01 5.39
N LEU A 107 -1.18 0.98 4.15
CA LEU A 107 -2.04 2.01 3.58
C LEU A 107 -3.49 1.96 4.10
N LEU A 108 -4.01 0.76 4.35
CA LEU A 108 -5.37 0.56 4.87
C LEU A 108 -5.55 1.15 6.26
N ASP A 109 -4.48 1.14 7.06
CA ASP A 109 -4.49 1.48 8.49
C ASP A 109 -5.36 0.50 9.31
N GLY A 110 -5.13 0.42 10.61
CA GLY A 110 -5.93 -0.39 11.51
C GLY A 110 -5.58 -1.89 11.58
N ILE A 111 -4.37 -2.25 11.16
CA ILE A 111 -3.71 -3.50 11.52
C ILE A 111 -2.40 -3.16 12.24
N ASP A 112 -2.16 -3.79 13.38
CA ASP A 112 -0.98 -3.57 14.21
C ASP A 112 0.15 -4.54 13.84
N ASP A 113 -0.21 -5.82 13.64
CA ASP A 113 0.73 -6.91 13.41
C ASP A 113 0.51 -7.58 12.04
N ILE A 114 1.60 -7.84 11.32
CA ILE A 114 1.58 -8.55 10.04
C ILE A 114 2.50 -9.76 10.14
N THR A 115 1.96 -10.95 9.91
CA THR A 115 2.69 -12.22 10.06
C THR A 115 2.75 -12.99 8.75
N ILE A 116 3.90 -13.58 8.43
CA ILE A 116 4.01 -14.53 7.31
C ILE A 116 3.42 -15.86 7.76
N ALA A 117 2.38 -16.35 7.08
CA ALA A 117 1.68 -17.56 7.51
C ALA A 117 2.40 -18.87 7.13
N ASN A 118 3.16 -18.87 6.03
CA ASN A 118 3.97 -20.00 5.59
C ASN A 118 5.45 -19.81 5.95
N ALA A 119 6.21 -20.91 5.94
CA ALA A 119 7.63 -20.92 6.28
C ALA A 119 8.47 -21.75 5.28
N TYR A 120 9.75 -21.47 5.09
CA TYR A 120 10.47 -20.28 5.54
C TYR A 120 10.50 -19.26 4.40
N ALA A 121 10.18 -18.00 4.71
CA ALA A 121 10.46 -16.92 3.77
C ALA A 121 11.97 -16.78 3.57
N SER A 122 12.39 -16.35 2.38
CA SER A 122 13.80 -16.09 2.11
C SER A 122 14.31 -14.86 2.87
N GLU A 123 15.62 -14.74 3.03
CA GLU A 123 16.23 -13.53 3.63
C GLU A 123 15.89 -12.26 2.83
N ALA A 124 15.80 -12.37 1.50
CA ALA A 124 15.40 -11.27 0.63
C ALA A 124 13.96 -10.84 0.89
N GLU A 125 13.02 -11.79 1.04
CA GLU A 125 11.62 -11.50 1.39
C GLU A 125 11.50 -10.89 2.79
N LEU A 126 12.21 -11.43 3.79
CA LEU A 126 12.22 -10.89 5.16
C LEU A 126 12.73 -9.45 5.19
N LYS A 127 13.82 -9.16 4.45
CA LYS A 127 14.36 -7.80 4.32
C LYS A 127 13.34 -6.88 3.64
N ALA A 128 12.74 -7.31 2.54
CA ALA A 128 11.74 -6.53 1.80
C ALA A 128 10.48 -6.23 2.65
N MET A 129 10.03 -7.19 3.44
CA MET A 129 8.94 -7.02 4.40
C MET A 129 9.30 -6.00 5.49
N ALA A 130 10.50 -6.10 6.08
CA ALA A 130 10.96 -5.19 7.11
C ALA A 130 11.05 -3.74 6.59
N GLU A 131 11.59 -3.54 5.38
CA GLU A 131 11.64 -2.24 4.71
C GLU A 131 10.24 -1.64 4.55
N ALA A 132 9.28 -2.40 4.01
CA ALA A 132 7.92 -1.92 3.83
C ALA A 132 7.18 -1.64 5.15
N PHE A 133 7.38 -2.48 6.17
CA PHE A 133 6.71 -2.33 7.46
C PHE A 133 7.21 -1.09 8.23
N HIS A 134 8.52 -0.83 8.18
CA HIS A 134 9.18 0.28 8.86
C HIS A 134 9.33 1.55 8.03
N ALA A 135 8.86 1.56 6.78
CA ALA A 135 8.84 2.76 5.96
C ALA A 135 8.12 3.91 6.70
N GLN A 136 8.78 5.08 6.75
CA GLN A 136 8.23 6.26 7.44
C GLN A 136 6.99 6.83 6.75
N MET A 137 6.86 6.55 5.45
CA MET A 137 5.74 6.95 4.61
C MET A 137 5.51 5.88 3.54
N PRO A 138 4.32 5.83 2.93
CA PRO A 138 4.08 4.97 1.78
C PRO A 138 5.12 5.18 0.67
N GLU A 139 5.52 4.08 0.04
CA GLU A 139 6.45 4.07 -1.09
C GLU A 139 5.76 3.39 -2.27
N LEU A 140 5.77 4.04 -3.43
CA LEU A 140 5.23 3.50 -4.69
C LEU A 140 6.37 3.24 -5.66
N LYS A 141 6.40 2.04 -6.26
CA LYS A 141 7.35 1.68 -7.31
C LYS A 141 7.01 2.42 -8.60
N VAL A 142 8.01 3.04 -9.20
CA VAL A 142 7.90 3.73 -10.49
C VAL A 142 8.90 3.12 -11.45
N VAL A 143 8.41 2.70 -12.61
CA VAL A 143 9.22 2.36 -13.78
C VAL A 143 9.47 3.65 -14.56
N PRO A 144 10.70 4.19 -14.56
CA PRO A 144 10.99 5.43 -15.28
C PRO A 144 10.98 5.21 -16.80
N ARG A 145 10.55 6.21 -17.56
CA ARG A 145 10.69 6.18 -19.01
C ARG A 145 12.15 6.42 -19.40
N ALA A 146 12.56 5.84 -20.53
CA ALA A 146 13.94 5.92 -21.03
C ALA A 146 14.45 7.36 -21.25
N MET A 147 13.54 8.28 -21.57
CA MET A 147 13.86 9.69 -21.84
C MET A 147 13.76 10.58 -20.59
N MET A 148 13.44 10.03 -19.41
CA MET A 148 13.40 10.79 -18.16
C MET A 148 14.73 11.50 -17.94
N THR A 149 14.67 12.82 -17.79
CA THR A 149 15.84 13.66 -17.57
C THR A 149 16.35 13.55 -16.13
N GLU A 150 17.59 13.98 -15.87
CA GLU A 150 18.16 14.02 -14.52
C GLU A 150 17.36 14.95 -13.58
N ASN A 151 16.85 16.08 -14.10
CA ASN A 151 16.02 17.01 -13.33
C ASN A 151 14.68 16.38 -12.93
N GLU A 152 14.04 15.62 -13.83
CA GLU A 152 12.79 14.91 -13.54
C GLU A 152 13.01 13.77 -12.55
N ARG A 153 14.07 12.99 -12.75
CA ARG A 153 14.50 11.94 -11.82
C ARG A 153 14.71 12.50 -10.42
N LYS A 154 15.41 13.63 -10.30
CA LYS A 154 15.56 14.35 -9.03
C LYS A 154 14.22 14.78 -8.44
N CYS A 155 13.34 15.35 -9.26
CA CYS A 155 12.01 15.82 -8.84
C CYS A 155 11.09 14.68 -8.38
N VAL A 156 11.22 13.48 -8.97
CA VAL A 156 10.40 12.30 -8.67
C VAL A 156 10.95 11.49 -7.50
N PHE A 157 12.25 11.23 -7.45
CA PHE A 157 12.81 10.26 -6.50
C PHE A 157 13.46 10.89 -5.25
N GLU A 158 13.89 12.16 -5.32
CA GLU A 158 14.43 12.85 -4.12
C GLU A 158 13.35 13.61 -3.35
N ALA A 159 12.21 13.90 -3.98
CA ALA A 159 11.14 14.64 -3.35
C ALA A 159 10.41 13.79 -2.31
N THR A 160 9.94 14.46 -1.26
CA THR A 160 8.81 13.94 -0.47
C THR A 160 7.53 14.47 -1.07
N HIS A 161 6.73 13.58 -1.64
CA HIS A 161 5.47 13.96 -2.26
C HIS A 161 4.39 14.13 -1.20
N SER A 162 3.48 15.06 -1.45
CA SER A 162 2.32 15.29 -0.60
C SER A 162 1.09 15.39 -1.46
N TYR A 163 0.14 14.48 -1.25
CA TYR A 163 -1.11 14.49 -1.99
C TYR A 163 -1.95 15.68 -1.56
N ARG A 164 -2.06 16.68 -2.44
CA ARG A 164 -2.94 17.81 -2.23
C ARG A 164 -4.40 17.37 -2.13
N GLY A 165 -5.11 17.78 -1.08
CA GLY A 165 -6.40 17.18 -0.78
C GLY A 165 -7.64 17.79 -1.43
N ASP A 166 -7.52 18.84 -2.23
CA ASP A 166 -8.53 19.21 -3.22
C ASP A 166 -8.48 18.23 -4.40
N ARG A 167 -8.90 16.99 -4.12
CA ARG A 167 -8.70 15.84 -5.00
C ARG A 167 -9.41 16.02 -6.34
N SER A 168 -8.70 15.61 -7.40
CA SER A 168 -9.27 15.42 -8.72
C SER A 168 -9.63 13.95 -8.92
N GLU A 169 -10.66 13.66 -9.71
CA GLU A 169 -10.92 12.29 -10.18
C GLU A 169 -9.90 11.82 -11.24
N TYR A 170 -9.12 12.75 -11.80
CA TYR A 170 -8.20 12.48 -12.90
C TYR A 170 -6.76 12.24 -12.44
N MET A 171 -6.36 12.76 -11.28
CA MET A 171 -4.95 12.80 -10.89
C MET A 171 -4.73 13.05 -9.41
N LEU A 172 -3.64 12.46 -8.93
CA LEU A 172 -2.99 12.66 -7.64
C LEU A 172 -1.94 13.76 -7.81
N ARG A 173 -2.04 14.87 -7.08
CA ARG A 173 -1.19 16.06 -7.30
C ARG A 173 -0.23 16.31 -6.16
N SER A 174 1.06 16.43 -6.47
CA SER A 174 2.13 16.77 -5.54
C SER A 174 2.60 18.21 -5.71
N THR A 175 1.77 19.17 -5.31
CA THR A 175 1.97 20.61 -5.59
C THR A 175 3.26 21.23 -5.06
N MET A 176 3.90 20.68 -4.02
CA MET A 176 5.13 21.29 -3.49
C MET A 176 6.34 21.13 -4.41
N THR A 177 6.34 20.17 -5.33
CA THR A 177 7.49 19.94 -6.24
C THR A 177 7.72 21.14 -7.15
N ARG A 178 6.67 21.77 -7.70
CA ARG A 178 6.83 23.00 -8.52
C ARG A 178 7.37 24.20 -7.73
N VAL A 179 7.30 24.19 -6.40
CA VAL A 179 7.87 25.26 -5.57
C VAL A 179 9.34 24.97 -5.29
N ILE A 180 9.63 23.71 -4.95
CA ILE A 180 10.98 23.25 -4.57
C ILE A 180 11.91 23.22 -5.79
N TYR A 181 11.41 22.76 -6.94
CA TYR A 181 12.17 22.54 -8.16
C TYR A 181 11.88 23.57 -9.26
N LYS A 182 11.31 24.73 -8.90
CA LYS A 182 10.94 25.80 -9.85
C LYS A 182 12.08 26.27 -10.76
N ASP A 183 13.32 26.16 -10.27
CA ASP A 183 14.53 26.67 -10.94
C ASP A 183 15.19 25.59 -11.82
N LEU A 184 14.65 24.36 -11.85
CA LEU A 184 15.08 23.31 -12.77
C LEU A 184 14.37 23.45 -14.12
N ASP A 185 15.02 22.96 -15.18
CA ASP A 185 14.45 22.91 -16.52
C ASP A 185 13.77 21.56 -16.77
N PHE A 186 12.59 21.62 -17.38
CA PHE A 186 11.76 20.48 -17.75
C PHE A 186 11.37 20.66 -19.22
N PRO A 187 12.28 20.45 -20.19
CA PRO A 187 11.96 20.63 -21.61
C PRO A 187 10.89 19.63 -22.06
N PRO A 188 10.01 19.99 -23.02
CA PRO A 188 8.97 19.07 -23.49
C PRO A 188 9.54 17.78 -24.12
N HIS A 189 9.10 16.61 -23.65
CA HIS A 189 9.30 15.30 -24.26
C HIS A 189 8.20 14.32 -23.77
N ASP A 190 8.07 13.14 -24.41
CA ASP A 190 7.08 12.12 -24.02
C ASP A 190 5.69 12.70 -23.74
N THR A 191 5.22 13.53 -24.69
CA THR A 191 3.95 14.27 -24.58
C THR A 191 2.78 13.50 -25.18
N ASP A 192 2.85 12.16 -25.16
CA ASP A 192 1.78 11.29 -25.60
C ASP A 192 0.57 11.32 -24.65
N THR A 193 -0.49 10.58 -25.03
CA THR A 193 -1.71 10.48 -24.23
C THR A 193 -1.40 9.91 -22.86
N ILE A 194 -1.84 10.62 -21.81
CA ILE A 194 -1.60 10.25 -20.43
C ILE A 194 -2.57 9.15 -20.05
N LYS A 195 -2.07 8.05 -19.50
CA LYS A 195 -2.83 6.88 -19.07
C LYS A 195 -2.89 6.77 -17.55
N PRO A 196 -3.89 6.08 -16.98
CA PRO A 196 -3.89 5.76 -15.54
C PRO A 196 -2.56 5.10 -15.15
N GLY A 197 -1.96 5.52 -14.04
CA GLY A 197 -0.66 5.04 -13.57
C GLY A 197 0.54 5.86 -14.04
N ASP A 198 0.39 6.70 -15.06
CA ASP A 198 1.49 7.54 -15.51
C ASP A 198 1.91 8.53 -14.42
N VAL A 199 3.21 8.56 -14.15
CA VAL A 199 3.86 9.61 -13.38
C VAL A 199 4.25 10.71 -14.34
N ILE A 200 3.76 11.91 -14.10
CA ILE A 200 3.87 13.04 -15.02
C ILE A 200 4.43 14.28 -14.32
N ILE A 201 5.11 15.12 -15.10
CA ILE A 201 5.61 16.42 -14.65
C ILE A 201 5.13 17.50 -15.63
N ASP A 202 4.56 18.58 -15.09
CA ASP A 202 4.24 19.77 -15.86
C ASP A 202 5.55 20.43 -16.34
N ASN A 203 5.72 20.53 -17.66
CA ASN A 203 6.99 20.94 -18.27
C ASN A 203 7.13 22.47 -18.38
N ASP A 204 8.21 22.96 -18.99
CA ASP A 204 8.51 24.40 -19.09
C ASP A 204 7.40 25.21 -19.78
N GLY A 205 6.58 24.57 -20.62
CA GLY A 205 5.43 25.17 -21.28
C GLY A 205 4.23 25.42 -20.36
N TYR A 206 4.23 24.90 -19.13
CA TYR A 206 3.09 24.98 -18.21
C TYR A 206 3.16 26.14 -17.20
N GLY A 207 4.01 27.14 -17.45
CA GLY A 207 4.03 28.40 -16.72
C GLY A 207 4.11 28.22 -15.20
N GLN A 208 3.12 28.71 -14.46
CA GLN A 208 3.09 28.63 -13.00
C GLN A 208 2.97 27.19 -12.44
N TYR A 209 2.66 26.20 -13.28
CA TYR A 209 2.55 24.79 -12.88
C TYR A 209 3.82 23.99 -13.14
N LYS A 210 4.79 24.54 -13.89
CA LYS A 210 6.09 23.94 -14.19
C LYS A 210 6.71 23.26 -12.96
N GLY A 211 7.08 22.00 -13.10
CA GLY A 211 7.69 21.16 -12.08
C GLY A 211 6.70 20.48 -11.12
N GLU A 212 5.38 20.60 -11.33
CA GLU A 212 4.39 19.89 -10.51
C GLU A 212 4.35 18.42 -10.92
N THR A 213 4.70 17.53 -9.98
CA THR A 213 4.66 16.08 -10.18
C THR A 213 3.26 15.57 -9.86
N GLN A 214 2.74 14.66 -10.67
CA GLN A 214 1.40 14.11 -10.53
C GLN A 214 1.40 12.61 -10.89
N ILE A 215 0.36 11.90 -10.46
CA ILE A 215 0.04 10.54 -10.90
C ILE A 215 -1.33 10.57 -11.56
N ALA A 216 -1.43 10.10 -12.80
CA ALA A 216 -2.71 10.01 -13.49
C ALA A 216 -3.57 8.86 -12.94
N LEU A 217 -4.84 9.13 -12.69
CA LEU A 217 -5.85 8.15 -12.25
C LEU A 217 -6.84 7.81 -13.37
N LYS A 218 -6.94 8.67 -14.39
CA LYS A 218 -7.76 8.48 -15.59
C LYS A 218 -6.97 8.89 -16.82
N GLU A 219 -7.39 8.37 -17.96
CA GLU A 219 -6.85 8.79 -19.25
C GLU A 219 -7.11 10.29 -19.51
N MET A 220 -6.11 10.99 -20.02
CA MET A 220 -6.18 12.42 -20.37
C MET A 220 -5.45 12.71 -21.67
N LYS A 221 -6.01 13.63 -22.47
CA LYS A 221 -5.30 14.17 -23.64
C LYS A 221 -4.16 15.07 -23.18
N ASN A 222 -3.00 14.88 -23.78
CA ASN A 222 -1.84 15.74 -23.57
C ASN A 222 -1.73 16.74 -24.72
N ASP A 223 -1.51 18.01 -24.40
CA ASP A 223 -1.39 19.10 -25.36
C ASP A 223 0.06 19.58 -25.56
N GLY A 224 1.03 18.81 -25.05
CA GLY A 224 2.46 19.10 -25.18
C GLY A 224 3.08 19.74 -23.95
N ARG A 225 2.29 20.12 -22.94
CA ARG A 225 2.77 20.83 -21.74
C ARG A 225 3.08 19.92 -20.54
N VAL A 226 2.90 18.61 -20.71
CA VAL A 226 3.11 17.61 -19.66
C VAL A 226 4.05 16.54 -20.20
N ASN A 227 5.11 16.25 -19.48
CA ASN A 227 6.00 15.13 -19.78
C ASN A 227 5.50 13.90 -19.03
N VAL A 228 5.37 12.76 -19.71
CA VAL A 228 5.22 11.47 -19.05
C VAL A 228 6.61 10.93 -18.72
N VAL A 229 6.92 10.83 -17.43
CA VAL A 229 8.29 10.53 -16.97
C VAL A 229 8.44 9.11 -16.45
N GLY A 230 7.35 8.45 -16.09
CA GLY A 230 7.36 7.05 -15.64
C GLY A 230 5.95 6.50 -15.50
N HIS A 231 5.85 5.30 -14.94
CA HIS A 231 4.59 4.62 -14.68
C HIS A 231 4.66 3.88 -13.34
N ILE A 232 3.59 3.90 -12.55
CA ILE A 232 3.49 3.07 -11.33
C ILE A 232 3.58 1.60 -11.73
N SER A 233 4.38 0.78 -11.04
CA SER A 233 4.48 -0.64 -11.42
C SER A 233 3.10 -1.31 -11.40
N GLU A 234 2.85 -2.20 -12.37
CA GLU A 234 1.54 -2.85 -12.56
C GLU A 234 1.03 -3.55 -11.29
N ASP A 235 1.94 -4.17 -10.53
CA ASP A 235 1.63 -4.84 -9.26
C ASP A 235 1.31 -3.89 -8.10
N GLU A 236 1.55 -2.58 -8.25
CA GLU A 236 1.26 -1.54 -7.26
C GLU A 236 0.17 -0.55 -7.71
N MET A 237 -0.36 -0.68 -8.93
CA MET A 237 -1.42 0.18 -9.46
C MET A 237 -2.63 0.29 -8.54
N PHE A 238 -3.05 -0.83 -7.94
CA PHE A 238 -4.19 -0.87 -7.02
C PHE A 238 -3.93 -0.12 -5.70
N LEU A 239 -2.66 0.14 -5.34
CA LEU A 239 -2.33 0.89 -4.13
C LEU A 239 -2.75 2.36 -4.23
N LEU A 240 -2.90 2.90 -5.44
CA LEU A 240 -3.31 4.29 -5.68
C LEU A 240 -4.68 4.61 -5.07
N ASP A 241 -5.58 3.63 -5.02
CA ASP A 241 -6.91 3.78 -4.42
C ASP A 241 -6.85 4.03 -2.90
N PHE A 242 -5.72 3.71 -2.26
CA PHE A 242 -5.52 3.79 -0.82
C PHE A 242 -4.62 4.95 -0.38
N ILE A 243 -4.08 5.73 -1.33
CA ILE A 243 -3.35 6.96 -1.01
C ILE A 243 -4.34 8.05 -0.60
N LYS A 244 -4.27 8.47 0.67
CA LYS A 244 -5.24 9.40 1.25
C LYS A 244 -4.89 10.86 0.89
N PRO A 245 -5.88 11.71 0.55
CA PRO A 245 -5.69 13.15 0.50
C PRO A 245 -4.99 13.67 1.76
N TRP A 246 -4.05 14.61 1.58
CA TRP A 246 -3.20 15.18 2.63
C TRP A 246 -2.13 14.23 3.20
N SER A 247 -1.97 13.01 2.68
CA SER A 247 -0.86 12.14 3.06
C SER A 247 0.43 12.48 2.30
N SER A 248 1.57 12.13 2.90
CA SER A 248 2.87 12.13 2.22
C SER A 248 3.21 10.73 1.71
N PHE A 249 4.00 10.65 0.65
CA PHE A 249 4.52 9.39 0.10
C PHE A 249 5.83 9.65 -0.65
N LYS A 250 6.52 8.57 -1.02
CA LYS A 250 7.72 8.58 -1.86
C LYS A 250 7.55 7.69 -3.07
N PHE A 251 8.30 8.00 -4.12
CA PHE A 251 8.56 7.07 -5.19
C PHE A 251 9.87 6.34 -4.95
N ILE A 252 9.89 5.07 -5.29
CA ILE A 252 11.10 4.26 -5.37
C ILE A 252 11.23 3.77 -6.81
N GLU A 253 12.45 3.75 -7.32
CA GLU A 253 12.70 3.31 -8.68
C GLU A 253 12.58 1.79 -8.79
N SER A 254 11.96 1.31 -9.87
CA SER A 254 11.89 -0.09 -10.24
C SER A 254 12.64 -0.31 -11.55
N ASP A 255 13.44 -1.36 -11.60
CA ASP A 255 14.12 -1.84 -12.81
C ASP A 255 13.25 -2.80 -13.63
N GLU A 256 11.99 -3.02 -13.22
CA GLU A 256 11.02 -3.88 -13.92
C GLU A 256 10.65 -3.24 -15.27
N LEU A 257 10.88 -3.98 -16.37
CA LEU A 257 10.46 -3.63 -17.75
C LEU A 257 9.08 -4.18 -18.08
#